data_AF-Q46KA7-F1
#
_entry.id   AF-Q46KA7-F1
#
_cell.length_a   1.000
_cell.length_b   1.000
_cell.length_c   1.000
_cell.angle_alpha   90.00
_cell.angle_beta   90.00
_cell.angle_gamma   90.00
#
_symmetry.space_group_name_H-M   'P 1'
#
loop_
_entity.id
_entity.type
_entity.pdbx_description
1 polymer ?
#
loop_
_entity_poly.entity_id
_entity_poly.type
_entity_poly.pdbx_seq_one_letter_code
_entity_poly.pdbx_strand_id
1 'polypeptide(L)'
;MHNPGLETVQQKKIDQRKSLSINSQTESIVSFIEDVPVYLNDAIRKFIDEHPNWDQHRLMQAAISGYLLEKGVTSIEMRRFYSQSMFCKKSMRGNI
;
A
#
# COMPACT_ATOMS: atom_id res chain seq x y z
N MET A 1 -2.11 47.41 -41.85
CA MET A 1 -1.33 46.17 -41.68
C MET A 1 -1.63 45.64 -40.28
N HIS A 2 -2.30 44.47 -40.19
CA HIS A 2 -2.40 43.49 -39.08
C HIS A 2 -2.59 43.96 -37.62
N ASN A 3 -3.49 43.48 -36.75
CA ASN A 3 -4.76 42.72 -36.75
C ASN A 3 -5.24 42.79 -35.26
N PRO A 4 -6.52 43.03 -34.91
CA PRO A 4 -7.01 42.89 -33.53
C PRO A 4 -7.54 41.47 -33.26
N GLY A 5 -7.37 40.99 -32.03
CA GLY A 5 -8.15 39.87 -31.48
C GLY A 5 -7.41 38.54 -31.33
N LEU A 6 -7.25 38.10 -30.07
CA LEU A 6 -7.41 36.71 -29.63
C LEU A 6 -7.94 36.72 -28.19
N GLU A 7 -9.27 36.67 -28.05
CA GLU A 7 -9.87 36.05 -26.88
C GLU A 7 -9.69 34.52 -26.93
N THR A 8 -9.86 33.90 -25.77
CA THR A 8 -10.16 32.47 -25.53
C THR A 8 -8.98 31.51 -25.43
N VAL A 9 -8.83 30.91 -24.23
CA VAL A 9 -8.75 29.47 -23.90
C VAL A 9 -8.22 29.39 -22.47
N GLN A 10 -9.09 29.42 -21.46
CA GLN A 10 -9.62 28.23 -20.79
C GLN A 10 -8.56 27.24 -20.26
N GLN A 11 -8.71 26.99 -18.96
CA GLN A 11 -8.66 25.67 -18.33
C GLN A 11 -7.32 25.12 -17.80
N LYS A 12 -7.31 25.03 -16.46
CA LYS A 12 -6.89 23.88 -15.63
C LYS A 12 -5.51 23.27 -15.87
N LYS A 13 -4.70 23.35 -14.82
CA LYS A 13 -4.03 22.25 -14.09
C LYS A 13 -3.07 22.94 -13.13
N ILE A 14 -2.82 22.50 -11.91
CA ILE A 14 -2.48 21.12 -11.55
C ILE A 14 -2.91 20.91 -10.09
N ASP A 15 -4.05 20.25 -9.86
CA ASP A 15 -4.28 19.52 -8.61
C ASP A 15 -3.27 18.37 -8.57
N GLN A 16 -2.13 18.57 -7.88
CA GLN A 16 -1.09 17.54 -7.70
C GLN A 16 -1.44 16.50 -6.63
N ARG A 17 -2.72 16.26 -6.35
CA ARG A 17 -3.11 14.94 -5.85
C ARG A 17 -3.10 14.00 -7.04
N LYS A 18 -1.89 13.57 -7.41
CA LYS A 18 -1.63 12.42 -8.26
C LYS A 18 -2.32 11.25 -7.55
N SER A 19 -3.60 11.03 -7.86
CA SER A 19 -4.31 9.84 -7.48
C SER A 19 -3.46 8.71 -8.04
N LEU A 20 -2.86 7.93 -7.14
CA LEU A 20 -2.26 6.66 -7.50
C LEU A 20 -3.43 5.84 -8.05
N SER A 21 -3.60 5.89 -9.37
CA SER A 21 -4.50 5.03 -10.09
C SER A 21 -3.91 3.64 -9.94
N ILE A 22 -4.38 2.94 -8.91
CA ILE A 22 -4.10 1.53 -8.70
C ILE A 22 -4.89 0.83 -9.81
N ASN A 23 -4.23 0.57 -10.94
CA ASN A 23 -4.82 -0.04 -12.12
C ASN A 23 -5.45 -1.40 -11.76
N SER A 24 -6.70 -1.57 -12.16
CA SER A 24 -7.58 -2.69 -11.86
C SER A 24 -7.43 -3.85 -12.85
N GLN A 25 -6.21 -4.33 -13.12
CA GLN A 25 -6.02 -5.47 -14.02
C GLN A 25 -4.91 -6.41 -13.51
N THR A 26 -5.36 -7.54 -12.97
CA THR A 26 -4.59 -8.68 -12.45
C THR A 26 -3.77 -8.43 -11.18
N GLU A 27 -3.88 -9.36 -10.24
CA GLU A 27 -3.12 -9.49 -9.01
C GLU A 27 -1.61 -9.63 -9.31
N SER A 28 -0.93 -8.55 -9.71
CA SER A 28 0.51 -8.55 -9.85
C SER A 28 1.12 -8.50 -8.44
N ILE A 29 1.29 -9.67 -7.82
CA ILE A 29 2.11 -9.80 -6.62
C ILE A 29 3.55 -9.54 -7.03
N VAL A 30 4.17 -8.55 -6.40
CA VAL A 30 5.60 -8.26 -6.56
C VAL A 30 6.32 -8.72 -5.31
N SER A 31 7.33 -9.58 -5.47
CA SER A 31 8.30 -9.88 -4.42
C SER A 31 9.47 -8.90 -4.50
N PHE A 32 9.98 -8.52 -3.33
CA PHE A 32 11.23 -7.78 -3.23
C PHE A 32 12.08 -8.37 -2.11
N ILE A 33 13.39 -8.25 -2.28
CA ILE A 33 14.41 -8.67 -1.33
C ILE A 33 15.16 -7.40 -0.95
N GLU A 34 15.38 -7.21 0.34
CA GLU A 34 16.10 -6.05 0.87
C GLU A 34 17.00 -6.52 2.01
N ASP A 35 18.21 -5.98 2.07
CA ASP A 35 19.10 -6.20 3.21
C ASP A 35 18.58 -5.41 4.41
N VAL A 36 18.30 -6.10 5.51
CA VAL A 36 17.81 -5.48 6.74
C VAL A 36 18.86 -5.58 7.85
N PRO A 37 18.96 -4.58 8.74
CA PRO A 37 19.82 -4.68 9.91
C PRO A 37 19.46 -5.91 10.77
N VAL A 38 20.48 -6.59 11.31
CA VAL A 38 20.32 -7.83 12.08
C VAL A 38 19.33 -7.66 13.25
N TYR A 39 19.43 -6.55 13.99
CA TYR A 39 18.54 -6.29 15.13
C TYR A 39 17.06 -6.22 14.71
N LEU A 40 16.76 -5.77 13.49
CA LEU A 40 15.40 -5.70 12.98
C LEU A 40 14.90 -7.10 12.61
N ASN A 41 15.76 -7.92 11.99
CA ASN A 41 15.45 -9.32 11.70
C ASN A 41 15.12 -10.08 13.00
N ASP A 42 15.96 -9.92 14.03
CA ASP A 42 15.76 -10.57 15.33
C ASP A 42 14.43 -10.15 15.98
N ALA A 43 14.09 -8.85 15.92
CA ALA A 43 12.83 -8.34 16.43
C ALA A 43 11.61 -8.90 15.66
N ILE A 44 11.69 -8.96 14.33
CA ILE A 44 10.66 -9.56 13.46
C ILE A 44 10.44 -11.03 13.83
N ARG A 45 11.53 -11.78 13.97
CA ARG A 45 11.49 -13.21 14.30
C ARG A 45 10.86 -13.45 15.66
N LYS A 46 11.33 -12.73 16.69
CA LYS A 46 10.75 -12.82 18.03
C LYS A 46 9.25 -12.48 18.05
N PHE A 47 8.84 -11.45 17.32
CA PHE A 47 7.43 -11.08 17.21
C PHE A 47 6.60 -12.22 16.60
N ILE A 48 7.07 -12.83 15.52
CA ILE A 48 6.37 -13.94 14.85
C ILE A 48 6.28 -15.17 15.75
N ASP A 49 7.36 -15.50 16.46
CA ASP A 49 7.41 -16.65 17.38
C ASP A 49 6.36 -16.53 18.49
N GLU A 50 6.10 -15.30 18.97
CA GLU A 50 5.07 -15.00 19.98
C GLU A 50 3.64 -14.94 19.41
N HIS A 51 3.49 -14.82 18.08
CA HIS A 51 2.20 -14.59 17.42
C HIS A 51 1.96 -15.58 16.25
N PRO A 52 1.42 -16.79 16.51
CA PRO A 52 1.35 -17.89 15.52
C PRO A 52 0.49 -17.61 14.27
N ASN A 53 -0.32 -16.55 14.30
CA ASN A 53 -1.13 -16.10 13.17
C ASN A 53 -0.40 -15.13 12.23
N TRP A 54 0.82 -14.74 12.58
CA TRP A 54 1.65 -13.82 11.82
C TRP A 54 2.76 -14.56 11.10
N ASP A 55 3.15 -14.02 9.96
CA ASP A 55 4.33 -14.41 9.22
C ASP A 55 5.05 -13.15 8.74
N GLN A 56 6.28 -13.30 8.25
CA GLN A 56 7.11 -12.18 7.84
C GLN A 56 6.43 -11.35 6.75
N HIS A 57 5.79 -11.98 5.77
CA HIS A 57 5.13 -11.26 4.68
C HIS A 57 3.96 -10.42 5.19
N ARG A 58 3.11 -10.99 6.04
CA ARG A 58 1.96 -10.32 6.63
C ARG A 58 2.39 -9.15 7.50
N LEU A 59 3.42 -9.34 8.32
CA LEU A 59 3.99 -8.28 9.14
C LEU A 59 4.50 -7.12 8.27
N MET A 60 5.29 -7.44 7.24
CA MET A 60 5.83 -6.42 6.33
C MET A 60 4.72 -5.71 5.56
N GLN A 61 3.73 -6.44 5.04
CA GLN A 61 2.57 -5.86 4.36
C GLN A 61 1.76 -4.93 5.27
N ALA A 62 1.53 -5.33 6.52
CA ALA A 62 0.82 -4.51 7.51
C ALA A 62 1.61 -3.26 7.88
N ALA A 63 2.92 -3.38 8.09
CA ALA A 63 3.81 -2.27 8.42
C ALA A 63 3.89 -1.26 7.27
N ILE A 64 4.13 -1.73 6.04
CA ILE A 64 4.22 -0.88 4.85
C ILE A 64 2.89 -0.20 4.57
N SER A 65 1.78 -0.94 4.63
CA SER A 65 0.46 -0.36 4.36
C SER A 65 0.04 0.64 5.43
N GLY A 66 0.33 0.37 6.71
CA GLY A 66 0.11 1.30 7.81
C GLY A 66 0.93 2.58 7.67
N TYR A 67 2.23 2.44 7.35
CA TYR A 67 3.12 3.59 7.13
C TYR A 67 2.62 4.49 6.00
N LEU A 68 2.22 3.90 4.87
CA LEU A 68 1.71 4.67 3.73
C LEU A 68 0.38 5.37 4.05
N LEU A 69 -0.52 4.73 4.80
CA LEU A 69 -1.74 5.35 5.30
C LEU A 69 -1.44 6.55 6.22
N GLU A 70 -0.46 6.41 7.12
CA GLU A 70 0.00 7.50 8.01
C GLU A 70 0.51 8.70 7.21
N LYS A 71 1.20 8.46 6.09
CA LYS A 71 1.70 9.52 5.20
C LYS A 71 0.66 10.08 4.23
N GLY A 72 -0.62 9.71 4.38
CA GLY A 72 -1.74 10.27 3.62
C GLY A 72 -2.06 9.53 2.32
N VAL A 73 -1.52 8.33 2.09
CA VAL A 73 -1.93 7.46 0.98
C VAL A 73 -3.24 6.77 1.36
N THR A 74 -4.37 7.41 1.09
CA THR A 74 -5.69 6.98 1.60
C THR A 74 -6.61 6.41 0.52
N SER A 75 -6.15 5.46 -0.30
CA SER A 75 -7.08 4.72 -1.18
C SER A 75 -7.92 3.71 -0.39
N ILE A 76 -9.13 3.42 -0.87
CA ILE A 76 -10.04 2.45 -0.23
C ILE A 76 -9.41 1.06 -0.27
N GLU A 77 -8.78 0.73 -1.39
CA GLU A 77 -8.03 -0.51 -1.63
C GLU A 77 -6.92 -0.66 -0.60
N MET A 78 -6.18 0.42 -0.34
CA MET A 78 -5.08 0.44 0.62
C MET A 78 -5.56 0.25 2.05
N ARG A 79 -6.63 0.96 2.44
CA ARG A 79 -7.24 0.80 3.77
C ARG A 79 -7.81 -0.60 3.96
N ARG A 80 -8.45 -1.15 2.93
CA ARG A 80 -8.98 -2.52 2.94
C ARG A 80 -7.85 -3.53 3.04
N PHE A 81 -6.77 -3.34 2.28
CA PHE A 81 -5.59 -4.19 2.34
C PHE A 81 -4.91 -4.15 3.71
N TYR A 82 -4.70 -2.96 4.28
CA TYR A 82 -4.17 -2.80 5.65
C TYR A 82 -5.02 -3.56 6.67
N SER A 83 -6.34 -3.32 6.69
CA SER A 83 -7.26 -4.05 7.57
C SER A 83 -7.15 -5.56 7.34
N GLN A 84 -7.10 -5.98 6.08
CA GLN A 84 -6.96 -7.39 5.73
C GLN A 84 -5.65 -8.01 6.21
N SER A 85 -4.54 -7.27 6.17
CA SER A 85 -3.26 -7.72 6.69
C SER A 85 -3.23 -7.73 8.21
N MET A 86 -3.94 -6.81 8.88
CA MET A 86 -4.02 -6.74 10.35
C MET A 86 -4.89 -7.83 10.98
N PHE A 87 -5.95 -8.28 10.28
CA PHE A 87 -6.86 -9.31 10.80
C PHE A 87 -6.64 -10.70 10.19
N CYS A 88 -6.54 -11.72 11.05
CA CYS A 88 -6.28 -13.09 10.65
C CYS A 88 -7.51 -13.71 9.97
N LYS A 89 -7.35 -14.27 8.76
CA LYS A 89 -8.39 -15.07 8.08
C LYS A 89 -8.30 -16.57 8.35
N LYS A 90 -7.25 -17.05 9.02
CA LYS A 90 -6.98 -18.50 9.21
C LYS A 90 -7.90 -19.20 10.21
N SER A 91 -8.98 -18.56 10.70
CA SER A 91 -10.03 -19.27 11.44
C SER A 91 -11.01 -20.06 10.56
N MET A 92 -10.92 -20.01 9.21
CA MET A 92 -11.88 -20.68 8.31
C MET A 92 -11.27 -21.68 7.31
N ARG A 93 -10.15 -22.34 7.64
CA ARG A 93 -9.72 -23.56 6.94
C ARG A 93 -9.28 -24.61 7.96
N GLY A 94 -10.21 -25.00 8.83
CA GLY A 94 -10.10 -26.27 9.53
C GLY A 94 -10.53 -27.38 8.56
N ASN A 95 -9.54 -28.15 8.11
CA ASN A 95 -9.60 -29.56 7.70
C ASN A 95 -10.92 -30.07 7.08
N ILE A 96 -10.95 -30.18 5.75
CA ILE A 96 -11.81 -31.13 5.02
C ILE A 96 -10.91 -32.31 4.63
#